data_AF-A0A936L0T3-F1
#
_entry.id   AF-A0A936L0T3-F1
#
_cell.length_a   1.000
_cell.length_b   1.000
_cell.length_c   1.000
_cell.angle_alpha   90.00
_cell.angle_beta   90.00
_cell.angle_gamma   90.00
#
_symmetry.space_group_name_H-M   'P 1'
#
loop_
_entity.id
_entity.type
_entity.pdbx_description
1 polymer ?
#
loop_
_entity_poly.entity_id
_entity_poly.type
_entity_poly.pdbx_seq_one_letter_code
_entity_poly.pdbx_strand_id
1 'polypeptide(L)'
;MNDFCLAHPEVISEELKCVLPIEATDPLARLQQSYHLKVGAFALDPQASQWKNAGSNAWAIAPAKSTSGHALLLVQPHPVWSEDFMFFETHLKSEELDIYGITLLGNPVIAMGFNQNVGWGLTFNQADAMDLIQLDTKGDQYLIDGQWKNFEMHSEQIKMKEGDATHIKTIQVKKSDYGFIIEEKGNKALALRLSGLDRPFFLQQMDRMAKAKNLKDFENAVAMLQMPLQNIIYADKYGDLFYLYNGIIPKRPGGTLQDWATILPSNTAGVFVHDYLPFTDLPQIKNPASGFLANSNNSPWTTTYPFIQPPKTYPSYIADPPLANFDSRSRQSLKMLLSKSQLSFDDLVTMQASTHSELSDRTLDALIQYAASSADTQLHAAANILQRWDKKMDGQSKGAVLFANWYFASRKIQVFSDTTDLMNPLQTPHLLTEPAKAKLMDAVKQTLTKYNQLDVSWAEVYKTMLHNQSYDGGLGLNELGSFNAGFYRPLSKTTYGLQGGTAFTSVVEWGPRIRAKGLLSYGNASQDQSPFKNNQIELLLSRQLRDIWYYEEDIDLHLKSKEVLRF
;
A
#
# COMPACT_ATOMS: atom_id res chain seq x y z
N MET A 1 4.14 -7.74 -26.90
CA MET A 1 4.37 -8.98 -26.11
C MET A 1 4.57 -10.18 -27.02
N ASN A 2 3.61 -10.52 -27.88
CA ASN A 2 3.73 -11.65 -28.81
C ASN A 2 5.01 -11.62 -29.65
N ASP A 3 5.37 -10.47 -30.24
CA ASP A 3 6.59 -10.35 -31.05
C ASP A 3 7.86 -10.65 -30.25
N PHE A 4 7.94 -10.13 -29.02
CA PHE A 4 9.04 -10.45 -28.10
C PHE A 4 9.09 -11.95 -27.80
N CYS A 5 7.94 -12.56 -27.52
CA CYS A 5 7.85 -14.00 -27.24
C CYS A 5 8.22 -14.88 -28.45
N LEU A 6 7.90 -14.43 -29.67
CA LEU A 6 8.28 -15.10 -30.91
C LEU A 6 9.78 -14.95 -31.21
N ALA A 7 10.37 -13.78 -30.91
CA ALA A 7 11.78 -13.50 -31.10
C ALA A 7 12.67 -14.18 -30.03
N HIS A 8 12.15 -14.37 -28.83
CA HIS A 8 12.86 -14.91 -27.67
C HIS A 8 12.14 -16.11 -27.03
N PRO A 9 11.86 -17.19 -27.76
CA PRO A 9 11.15 -18.36 -27.21
C PRO A 9 11.93 -19.05 -26.07
N GLU A 10 13.24 -18.85 -25.99
CA GLU A 10 14.14 -19.40 -24.97
C GLU A 10 13.97 -18.78 -23.57
N VAL A 11 13.43 -17.55 -23.50
CA VAL A 11 13.21 -16.87 -22.19
C VAL A 11 11.84 -17.18 -21.59
N ILE A 12 11.00 -17.93 -22.30
CA ILE A 12 9.66 -18.33 -21.86
C ILE A 12 9.76 -19.76 -21.33
N SER A 13 9.32 -19.96 -20.09
CA SER A 13 9.24 -21.31 -19.55
C SER A 13 8.29 -22.18 -20.39
N GLU A 14 8.62 -23.46 -20.55
CA GLU A 14 7.79 -24.40 -21.33
C GLU A 14 6.33 -24.43 -20.85
N GLU A 15 6.11 -24.24 -19.55
CA GLU A 15 4.78 -24.18 -18.95
C GLU A 15 3.94 -22.99 -19.44
N LEU A 16 4.56 -21.84 -19.70
CA LEU A 16 3.85 -20.60 -20.08
C LEU A 16 3.66 -20.44 -21.58
N LYS A 17 4.31 -21.27 -22.41
CA LYS A 17 4.17 -21.19 -23.89
C LYS A 17 2.74 -21.43 -24.36
N CYS A 18 1.93 -22.17 -23.58
CA CYS A 18 0.52 -22.42 -23.90
C CYS A 18 -0.39 -21.18 -23.82
N VAL A 19 0.10 -20.09 -23.21
CA VAL A 19 -0.63 -18.82 -23.09
C VAL A 19 -0.57 -18.00 -24.39
N LEU A 20 0.37 -18.32 -25.29
CA LEU A 20 0.54 -17.57 -26.53
C LEU A 20 -0.44 -18.04 -27.63
N PRO A 21 -0.92 -17.12 -28.50
CA PRO A 21 -0.68 -15.67 -28.46
C PRO A 21 -1.54 -14.96 -27.42
N ILE A 22 -1.01 -13.89 -26.85
CA ILE A 22 -1.72 -12.97 -25.95
C ILE A 22 -2.63 -12.07 -26.79
N GLU A 23 -3.90 -11.98 -26.42
CA GLU A 23 -4.91 -11.13 -27.06
C GLU A 23 -4.98 -9.74 -26.42
N ALA A 24 -5.54 -8.77 -27.13
CA ALA A 24 -5.69 -7.40 -26.61
C ALA A 24 -6.59 -7.33 -25.36
N THR A 25 -7.47 -8.31 -25.18
CA THR A 25 -8.33 -8.45 -24.00
C THR A 25 -7.59 -8.94 -22.76
N ASP A 26 -6.45 -9.63 -22.89
CA ASP A 26 -5.76 -10.22 -21.74
C ASP A 26 -5.18 -9.17 -20.78
N PRO A 27 -4.47 -8.11 -21.24
CA PRO A 27 -4.03 -7.03 -20.35
C PRO A 27 -5.20 -6.25 -19.74
N LEU A 28 -6.35 -6.18 -20.42
CA LEU A 28 -7.56 -5.55 -19.88
C LEU A 28 -8.18 -6.43 -18.78
N ALA A 29 -8.26 -7.75 -18.99
CA ALA A 29 -8.70 -8.70 -17.99
C ALA A 29 -7.77 -8.67 -16.77
N ARG A 30 -6.45 -8.57 -16.99
CA ARG A 30 -5.45 -8.40 -15.92
C ARG A 30 -5.67 -7.10 -15.15
N LEU A 31 -5.88 -5.98 -15.84
CA LEU A 31 -6.20 -4.69 -15.22
C LEU A 31 -7.44 -4.78 -14.32
N GLN A 32 -8.52 -5.39 -14.81
CA GLN A 32 -9.75 -5.58 -14.05
C GLN A 32 -9.51 -6.49 -12.83
N GLN A 33 -8.80 -7.60 -13.00
CA GLN A 33 -8.46 -8.52 -11.92
C GLN A 33 -7.61 -7.83 -10.83
N SER A 34 -6.56 -7.11 -11.21
CA SER A 34 -5.66 -6.42 -10.28
C SER A 34 -6.43 -5.42 -9.43
N TYR A 35 -7.26 -4.56 -10.02
CA TYR A 35 -7.90 -3.49 -9.26
C TYR A 35 -9.20 -3.90 -8.56
N HIS A 36 -10.05 -4.73 -9.16
CA HIS A 36 -11.34 -5.11 -8.55
C HIS A 36 -11.24 -6.32 -7.63
N LEU A 37 -10.46 -7.34 -8.00
CA LEU A 37 -10.35 -8.57 -7.21
C LEU A 37 -9.18 -8.54 -6.24
N LYS A 38 -7.99 -8.14 -6.69
CA LYS A 38 -6.79 -8.17 -5.84
C LYS A 38 -6.69 -6.97 -4.91
N VAL A 39 -7.05 -5.77 -5.38
CA VAL A 39 -7.09 -4.55 -4.54
C VAL A 39 -8.49 -4.33 -3.94
N GLY A 40 -9.53 -4.31 -4.78
CA GLY A 40 -10.95 -4.09 -4.43
C GLY A 40 -11.51 -5.06 -3.42
N ALA A 41 -11.24 -6.34 -3.65
CA ALA A 41 -11.69 -7.43 -2.80
C ALA A 41 -10.53 -8.11 -2.07
N PHE A 42 -9.50 -7.34 -1.71
CA PHE A 42 -8.31 -7.86 -1.04
C PHE A 42 -8.63 -8.71 0.18
N ALA A 43 -9.69 -8.37 0.93
CA ALA A 43 -10.13 -9.12 2.11
C ALA A 43 -10.54 -10.58 1.82
N LEU A 44 -10.88 -10.91 0.57
CA LEU A 44 -11.22 -12.27 0.14
C LEU A 44 -9.98 -13.12 -0.18
N ASP A 45 -8.80 -12.52 -0.28
CA ASP A 45 -7.58 -13.29 -0.49
C ASP A 45 -7.32 -14.19 0.75
N PRO A 46 -7.12 -15.51 0.59
CA PRO A 46 -6.82 -16.40 1.71
C PRO A 46 -5.60 -15.97 2.53
N GLN A 47 -4.69 -15.18 1.94
CA GLN A 47 -3.51 -14.61 2.57
C GLN A 47 -3.69 -13.15 3.02
N ALA A 48 -4.88 -12.56 2.95
CA ALA A 48 -5.12 -11.17 3.34
C ALA A 48 -4.71 -10.87 4.79
N SER A 49 -5.08 -11.75 5.74
CA SER A 49 -4.71 -11.66 7.16
C SER A 49 -3.19 -11.58 7.41
N GLN A 50 -2.47 -12.14 6.45
CA GLN A 50 -1.06 -12.40 6.39
C GLN A 50 -0.29 -11.18 5.85
N TRP A 51 -1.01 -10.21 5.29
CA TRP A 51 -0.53 -9.00 4.61
C TRP A 51 -1.14 -7.71 5.16
N LYS A 52 -1.84 -7.78 6.30
CA LYS A 52 -2.49 -6.66 6.99
C LYS A 52 -1.60 -5.44 7.32
N ASN A 53 -0.28 -5.59 7.20
CA ASN A 53 0.70 -4.53 7.44
C ASN A 53 1.25 -3.93 6.13
N ALA A 54 0.72 -4.34 4.97
CA ALA A 54 0.94 -3.63 3.72
C ALA A 54 0.38 -2.20 3.83
N GLY A 55 0.97 -1.28 3.08
CA GLY A 55 0.63 0.12 3.17
C GLY A 55 1.24 0.94 2.04
N SER A 56 1.33 2.24 2.22
CA SER A 56 2.01 3.16 1.30
C SER A 56 2.25 4.50 2.01
N ASN A 57 3.26 5.26 1.60
CA ASN A 57 3.37 6.68 1.91
C ASN A 57 3.26 7.51 0.63
N ALA A 58 2.63 8.68 0.73
CA ALA A 58 2.70 9.70 -0.31
C ALA A 58 2.68 11.10 0.30
N TRP A 59 3.56 11.99 -0.16
CA TRP A 59 3.60 13.41 0.22
C TRP A 59 3.55 14.30 -1.01
N ALA A 60 2.79 15.38 -0.95
CA ALA A 60 2.79 16.47 -1.91
C ALA A 60 3.11 17.77 -1.16
N ILE A 61 4.15 18.50 -1.59
CA ILE A 61 4.66 19.70 -0.93
C ILE A 61 4.51 20.88 -1.86
N ALA A 62 3.87 21.95 -1.38
CA ALA A 62 3.65 23.17 -2.14
C ALA A 62 4.94 23.99 -2.24
N PRO A 63 5.09 24.84 -3.29
CA PRO A 63 6.18 25.80 -3.43
C PRO A 63 6.55 26.56 -2.15
N ALA A 64 5.55 27.06 -1.42
CA ALA A 64 5.77 27.85 -0.20
C ALA A 64 6.44 27.05 0.95
N LYS A 65 6.26 25.72 0.95
CA LYS A 65 6.90 24.79 1.90
C LYS A 65 8.16 24.13 1.30
N SER A 66 8.52 24.46 0.07
CA SER A 66 9.77 24.01 -0.55
C SER A 66 10.84 25.09 -0.48
N THR A 67 12.08 24.70 -0.23
CA THR A 67 13.23 25.63 -0.22
C THR A 67 13.55 26.19 -1.61
N SER A 68 13.19 25.47 -2.68
CA SER A 68 13.43 25.88 -4.07
C SER A 68 12.30 26.73 -4.66
N GLY A 69 11.16 26.82 -3.98
CA GLY A 69 9.95 27.41 -4.53
C GLY A 69 9.26 26.55 -5.60
N HIS A 70 9.62 25.28 -5.73
CA HIS A 70 8.97 24.31 -6.63
C HIS A 70 8.22 23.23 -5.85
N ALA A 71 7.15 22.70 -6.43
CA ALA A 71 6.41 21.60 -5.82
C ALA A 71 7.26 20.33 -5.76
N LEU A 72 7.07 19.54 -4.70
CA LEU A 72 7.71 18.24 -4.50
C LEU A 72 6.66 17.14 -4.36
N LEU A 73 6.94 15.96 -4.90
CA LEU A 73 6.12 14.76 -4.71
C LEU A 73 7.01 13.61 -4.22
N LEU A 74 6.57 12.91 -3.18
CA LEU A 74 7.11 11.62 -2.74
C LEU A 74 6.04 10.56 -2.89
N VAL A 75 6.38 9.44 -3.55
CA VAL A 75 5.51 8.26 -3.70
C VAL A 75 6.27 7.03 -3.25
N GLN A 76 5.71 6.26 -2.31
CA GLN A 76 6.39 5.11 -1.71
C GLN A 76 5.39 4.00 -1.33
N PRO A 77 4.91 3.17 -2.28
CA PRO A 77 4.01 2.06 -1.98
C PRO A 77 4.71 0.91 -1.25
N HIS A 78 4.01 0.30 -0.29
CA HIS A 78 4.48 -0.82 0.54
C HIS A 78 3.63 -2.10 0.35
N PRO A 79 3.53 -2.65 -0.87
CA PRO A 79 2.78 -3.87 -1.12
C PRO A 79 3.51 -5.10 -0.57
N VAL A 80 2.85 -6.24 -0.69
CA VAL A 80 3.50 -7.56 -0.65
C VAL A 80 4.46 -7.68 -1.83
N TRP A 81 5.63 -8.25 -1.61
CA TRP A 81 6.56 -8.58 -2.69
C TRP A 81 6.21 -9.97 -3.25
N SER A 82 5.04 -10.04 -3.88
CA SER A 82 4.52 -11.22 -4.58
C SER A 82 3.95 -10.81 -5.93
N GLU A 83 3.91 -11.75 -6.88
CA GLU A 83 3.68 -11.47 -8.31
C GLU A 83 2.50 -10.53 -8.60
N ASP A 84 1.37 -10.71 -7.91
CA ASP A 84 0.17 -9.90 -8.11
C ASP A 84 0.32 -8.42 -7.75
N PHE A 85 1.32 -8.08 -6.94
CA PHE A 85 1.56 -6.74 -6.42
C PHE A 85 2.95 -6.20 -6.72
N MET A 86 3.74 -6.91 -7.54
CA MET A 86 5.01 -6.40 -8.02
C MET A 86 4.81 -5.34 -9.09
N PHE A 87 5.72 -4.36 -9.07
CA PHE A 87 5.75 -3.25 -10.00
C PHE A 87 6.82 -3.45 -11.06
N PHE A 88 6.60 -2.85 -12.21
CA PHE A 88 7.57 -2.63 -13.26
C PHE A 88 7.71 -1.13 -13.51
N GLU A 89 8.94 -0.65 -13.46
CA GLU A 89 9.29 0.75 -13.66
C GLU A 89 9.59 1.02 -15.13
N THR A 90 8.99 2.04 -15.71
CA THR A 90 9.10 2.35 -17.13
C THR A 90 8.90 3.83 -17.42
N HIS A 91 9.42 4.26 -18.57
CA HIS A 91 9.22 5.58 -19.15
C HIS A 91 8.65 5.41 -20.56
N LEU A 92 7.45 5.93 -20.78
CA LEU A 92 6.76 5.88 -22.07
C LEU A 92 6.77 7.27 -22.69
N LYS A 93 7.34 7.39 -23.89
CA LYS A 93 7.42 8.63 -24.67
C LYS A 93 6.88 8.41 -26.08
N SER A 94 5.98 9.29 -26.51
CA SER A 94 5.40 9.42 -27.86
C SER A 94 5.11 10.90 -28.14
N GLU A 95 4.53 11.22 -29.29
CA GLU A 95 4.08 12.60 -29.60
C GLU A 95 3.00 13.10 -28.63
N GLU A 96 2.20 12.20 -28.06
CA GLU A 96 1.05 12.54 -27.21
C GLU A 96 1.24 12.23 -25.72
N LEU A 97 2.31 11.52 -25.35
CA LEU A 97 2.53 11.00 -24.01
C LEU A 97 4.01 11.07 -23.64
N ASP A 98 4.33 11.56 -22.45
CA ASP A 98 5.68 11.51 -21.89
C ASP A 98 5.58 11.29 -20.38
N ILE A 99 5.60 10.03 -19.94
CA ILE A 99 5.33 9.67 -18.54
C ILE A 99 6.33 8.66 -18.00
N TYR A 100 6.87 8.95 -16.82
CA TYR A 100 7.71 8.06 -16.04
C TYR A 100 6.92 7.52 -14.85
N GLY A 101 7.07 6.23 -14.53
CA GLY A 101 6.49 5.70 -13.31
C GLY A 101 6.55 4.20 -13.19
N ILE A 102 5.62 3.66 -12.40
CA ILE A 102 5.46 2.23 -12.18
C ILE A 102 4.09 1.74 -12.63
N THR A 103 4.06 0.53 -13.19
CA THR A 103 2.84 -0.26 -13.46
C THR A 103 2.84 -1.52 -12.62
N LEU A 104 1.67 -2.05 -12.26
CA LEU A 104 1.58 -3.42 -11.77
C LEU A 104 1.89 -4.38 -12.92
N LEU A 105 2.59 -5.48 -12.65
CA LEU A 105 2.96 -6.43 -13.71
C LEU A 105 1.74 -6.92 -14.52
N GLY A 106 1.86 -6.77 -15.84
CA GLY A 106 0.82 -7.12 -16.82
C GLY A 106 -0.20 -6.00 -17.11
N ASN A 107 -0.21 -4.90 -16.35
CA ASN A 107 -1.13 -3.79 -16.59
C ASN A 107 -0.59 -2.84 -17.66
N PRO A 108 -1.44 -2.38 -18.61
CA PRO A 108 -1.02 -1.52 -19.72
C PRO A 108 -1.00 -0.02 -19.37
N VAL A 109 -0.90 0.34 -18.08
CA VAL A 109 -1.02 1.73 -17.59
C VAL A 109 -0.04 2.04 -16.48
N ILE A 110 0.47 3.28 -16.43
CA ILE A 110 1.21 3.77 -15.27
C ILE A 110 0.24 3.95 -14.11
N ALA A 111 0.43 3.20 -13.03
CA ALA A 111 -0.38 3.28 -11.82
C ALA A 111 -0.04 4.52 -10.99
N MET A 112 1.27 4.80 -10.86
CA MET A 112 1.82 5.93 -10.12
C MET A 112 3.04 6.47 -10.87
N GLY A 113 3.18 7.78 -10.96
CA GLY A 113 4.22 8.38 -11.78
C GLY A 113 4.10 9.88 -11.93
N PHE A 114 4.86 10.41 -12.88
CA PHE A 114 4.87 11.82 -13.21
C PHE A 114 5.21 12.06 -14.68
N ASN A 115 4.74 13.20 -15.18
CA ASN A 115 5.17 13.78 -16.44
C ASN A 115 5.77 15.17 -16.19
N GLN A 116 6.13 15.86 -17.26
CA GLN A 116 6.66 17.23 -17.27
C GLN A 116 5.80 18.29 -16.55
N ASN A 117 4.52 17.99 -16.31
CA ASN A 117 3.57 18.90 -15.70
C ASN A 117 3.12 18.44 -14.32
N VAL A 118 2.74 17.17 -14.18
CA VAL A 118 2.00 16.66 -13.03
C VAL A 118 2.58 15.34 -12.54
N GLY A 119 2.29 14.97 -11.29
CA GLY A 119 2.57 13.64 -10.78
C GLY A 119 1.58 13.22 -9.70
N TRP A 120 1.45 11.92 -9.49
CA TRP A 120 0.58 11.37 -8.47
C TRP A 120 1.10 10.07 -7.85
N GLY A 121 0.73 9.87 -6.59
CA GLY A 121 0.89 8.62 -5.86
C GLY A 121 -0.47 8.05 -5.45
N LEU A 122 -0.50 6.74 -5.26
CA LEU A 122 -1.66 6.02 -4.73
C LEU A 122 -1.31 5.45 -3.36
N THR A 123 -2.23 5.56 -2.41
CA THR A 123 -2.15 4.84 -1.13
C THR A 123 -3.44 4.07 -0.89
N PHE A 124 -3.36 2.94 -0.20
CA PHE A 124 -4.56 2.18 0.16
C PHE A 124 -5.48 3.00 1.09
N ASN A 125 -6.78 2.97 0.82
CA ASN A 125 -7.82 3.52 1.69
C ASN A 125 -8.85 2.43 2.03
N GLN A 126 -9.77 2.72 2.95
CA GLN A 126 -10.77 1.76 3.41
C GLN A 126 -12.14 1.95 2.73
N ALA A 127 -12.16 2.46 1.50
CA ALA A 127 -13.43 2.74 0.83
C ALA A 127 -14.20 1.42 0.60
N ASP A 128 -15.51 1.46 0.80
CA ASP A 128 -16.41 0.33 0.58
C ASP A 128 -16.48 -0.02 -0.92
N ALA A 129 -15.66 -0.99 -1.32
CA ALA A 129 -15.54 -1.46 -2.71
C ALA A 129 -16.17 -2.84 -2.93
N MET A 130 -16.69 -3.49 -1.89
CA MET A 130 -17.38 -4.77 -1.99
C MET A 130 -18.32 -5.04 -0.83
N ASP A 131 -19.40 -5.79 -1.09
CA ASP A 131 -20.28 -6.34 -0.06
C ASP A 131 -20.30 -7.87 -0.11
N LEU A 132 -20.47 -8.46 1.07
CA LEU A 132 -20.86 -9.86 1.22
C LEU A 132 -22.28 -9.93 1.75
N ILE A 133 -23.19 -10.53 0.98
CA ILE A 133 -24.62 -10.60 1.32
C ILE A 133 -25.01 -12.05 1.56
N GLN A 134 -25.55 -12.36 2.74
CA GLN A 134 -26.12 -13.66 3.06
C GLN A 134 -27.56 -13.75 2.57
N LEU A 135 -27.81 -14.71 1.69
CA LEU A 135 -29.11 -15.01 1.09
C LEU A 135 -29.74 -16.25 1.76
N ASP A 136 -31.07 -16.24 1.88
CA ASP A 136 -31.86 -17.45 2.08
C ASP A 136 -32.10 -18.15 0.74
N THR A 137 -31.89 -19.47 0.69
CA THR A 137 -32.02 -20.26 -0.54
C THR A 137 -33.00 -21.43 -0.41
N LYS A 138 -33.63 -21.77 -1.54
CA LYS A 138 -34.51 -22.93 -1.71
C LYS A 138 -34.27 -23.52 -3.10
N GLY A 139 -33.44 -24.56 -3.18
CA GLY A 139 -32.95 -25.06 -4.47
C GLY A 139 -32.15 -23.96 -5.19
N ASP A 140 -32.42 -23.75 -6.47
CA ASP A 140 -31.79 -22.68 -7.27
C ASP A 140 -32.53 -21.33 -7.21
N GLN A 141 -33.21 -21.09 -6.08
CA GLN A 141 -33.89 -19.84 -5.79
C GLN A 141 -33.30 -19.16 -4.56
N TYR A 142 -33.35 -17.84 -4.54
CA TYR A 142 -33.04 -17.02 -3.37
C TYR A 142 -34.23 -16.13 -3.02
N LEU A 143 -34.32 -15.77 -1.74
CA LEU A 143 -35.34 -14.87 -1.23
C LEU A 143 -34.93 -13.40 -1.44
N ILE A 144 -35.79 -12.62 -2.08
CA ILE A 144 -35.68 -11.18 -2.23
C ILE A 144 -37.06 -10.55 -2.03
N ASP A 145 -37.17 -9.57 -1.13
CA ASP A 145 -38.42 -8.88 -0.80
C ASP A 145 -39.62 -9.82 -0.54
N GLY A 146 -39.35 -10.96 0.11
CA GLY A 146 -40.36 -11.97 0.43
C GLY A 146 -40.75 -12.90 -0.74
N GLN A 147 -40.12 -12.77 -1.90
CA GLN A 147 -40.36 -13.58 -3.09
C GLN A 147 -39.15 -14.47 -3.42
N TRP A 148 -39.41 -15.71 -3.83
CA TRP A 148 -38.39 -16.62 -4.32
C TRP A 148 -38.10 -16.33 -5.79
N LYS A 149 -36.87 -15.92 -6.11
CA LYS A 149 -36.41 -15.65 -7.48
C LYS A 149 -35.33 -16.65 -7.88
N ASN A 150 -35.33 -17.09 -9.13
CA ASN A 150 -34.30 -17.99 -9.64
C ASN A 150 -32.96 -17.26 -9.76
N PHE A 151 -31.86 -17.96 -9.49
CA PHE A 151 -30.54 -17.48 -9.89
C PHE A 151 -30.42 -17.39 -11.42
N GLU A 152 -29.67 -16.42 -11.90
CA GLU A 152 -29.06 -16.49 -13.23
C GLU A 152 -27.96 -17.54 -13.17
N MET A 153 -28.00 -18.53 -14.07
CA MET A 153 -27.06 -19.66 -14.05
C MET A 153 -26.48 -19.91 -15.43
N HIS A 154 -25.17 -20.10 -15.49
CA HIS A 154 -24.49 -20.64 -16.65
C HIS A 154 -23.40 -21.63 -16.22
N SER A 155 -22.98 -22.48 -17.15
CA SER A 155 -21.92 -23.44 -16.92
C SER A 155 -20.64 -22.98 -17.59
N GLU A 156 -19.57 -22.88 -16.82
CA GLU A 156 -18.23 -22.61 -17.32
C GLU A 156 -17.40 -23.89 -17.30
N GLN A 157 -16.65 -24.15 -18.35
CA GLN A 157 -15.75 -25.31 -18.42
C GLN A 157 -14.31 -24.84 -18.23
N ILE A 158 -13.70 -25.27 -17.13
CA ILE A 158 -12.29 -24.99 -16.84
C ILE A 158 -11.48 -26.24 -17.14
N LYS A 159 -10.46 -26.09 -17.99
CA LYS A 159 -9.45 -27.12 -18.20
C LYS A 159 -8.46 -27.07 -17.04
N MET A 160 -8.31 -28.18 -16.33
CA MET A 160 -7.37 -28.34 -15.22
C MET A 160 -6.28 -29.32 -15.62
N LYS A 161 -5.03 -28.95 -15.38
CA LYS A 161 -3.88 -29.82 -15.60
C LYS A 161 -3.50 -30.50 -14.28
N GLU A 162 -3.44 -31.84 -14.28
CA GLU A 162 -3.01 -32.66 -13.14
C GLU A 162 -1.93 -33.62 -13.63
N GLY A 163 -0.66 -33.29 -13.35
CA GLY A 163 0.49 -33.94 -13.98
C GLY A 163 0.46 -33.72 -15.50
N ASP A 164 0.51 -34.82 -16.27
CA ASP A 164 0.44 -34.78 -17.74
C ASP A 164 -0.99 -34.85 -18.28
N ALA A 165 -1.99 -35.11 -17.42
CA ALA A 165 -3.39 -35.21 -17.81
C ALA A 165 -4.08 -33.84 -17.79
N THR A 166 -5.00 -33.62 -18.73
CA THR A 166 -5.90 -32.47 -18.72
C THR A 166 -7.33 -32.96 -18.52
N HIS A 167 -7.99 -32.46 -17.48
CA HIS A 167 -9.38 -32.76 -17.15
C HIS A 167 -10.25 -31.51 -17.36
N ILE A 168 -11.49 -31.70 -17.77
CA ILE A 168 -12.47 -30.60 -17.85
C ILE A 168 -13.32 -30.64 -16.58
N LYS A 169 -13.32 -29.54 -15.84
CA LYS A 169 -14.22 -29.32 -14.72
C LYS A 169 -15.29 -28.33 -15.15
N THR A 170 -16.54 -28.76 -15.15
CA THR A 170 -17.68 -27.86 -15.29
C THR A 170 -17.98 -27.21 -13.95
N ILE A 171 -18.00 -25.88 -13.91
CA ILE A 171 -18.38 -25.08 -12.76
C ILE A 171 -19.71 -24.41 -13.09
N GLN A 172 -20.67 -24.50 -12.17
CA GLN A 172 -21.91 -23.76 -12.29
C GLN A 172 -21.73 -22.38 -11.66
N VAL A 173 -21.79 -21.34 -12.49
CA VAL A 173 -21.75 -19.96 -12.02
C VAL A 173 -23.19 -19.53 -11.75
N LYS A 174 -23.47 -19.13 -10.51
CA LYS A 174 -24.77 -18.58 -10.10
C LYS A 174 -24.63 -17.10 -9.78
N LYS A 175 -25.60 -16.30 -10.21
CA LYS A 175 -25.70 -14.89 -9.90
C LYS A 175 -27.11 -14.55 -9.43
N SER A 176 -27.17 -13.79 -8.34
CA SER A 176 -28.38 -13.18 -7.81
C SER A 176 -28.41 -11.69 -8.19
N ASP A 177 -29.51 -11.00 -7.89
CA ASP A 177 -29.53 -9.54 -8.00
C ASP A 177 -28.53 -8.87 -7.05
N TYR A 178 -28.13 -9.53 -5.95
CA TYR A 178 -27.13 -9.02 -5.02
C TYR A 178 -25.69 -9.21 -5.50
N GLY A 179 -25.42 -10.12 -6.46
CA GLY A 179 -24.08 -10.42 -6.92
C GLY A 179 -23.82 -11.90 -7.21
N PHE A 180 -22.56 -12.23 -7.48
CA PHE A 180 -22.11 -13.60 -7.79
C PHE A 180 -22.11 -14.46 -6.53
N ILE A 181 -22.60 -15.69 -6.62
CA ILE A 181 -22.60 -16.62 -5.49
C ILE A 181 -21.20 -17.25 -5.36
N ILE A 182 -20.57 -17.05 -4.20
CA ILE A 182 -19.21 -17.53 -3.91
C ILE A 182 -19.17 -18.67 -2.89
N GLU A 183 -20.24 -18.85 -2.11
CA GLU A 183 -20.39 -19.96 -1.17
C GLU A 183 -21.87 -20.37 -1.07
N GLU A 184 -22.13 -21.67 -0.98
CA GLU A 184 -23.46 -22.23 -0.69
C GLU A 184 -23.35 -23.22 0.48
N LYS A 185 -24.20 -23.06 1.50
CA LYS A 185 -24.21 -23.92 2.69
C LYS A 185 -25.62 -24.15 3.19
N GLY A 186 -26.15 -25.35 2.97
CA GLY A 186 -27.52 -25.70 3.35
C GLY A 186 -28.54 -24.83 2.63
N ASN A 187 -29.40 -24.12 3.37
CA ASN A 187 -30.40 -23.19 2.84
C ASN A 187 -29.90 -21.74 2.83
N LYS A 188 -28.59 -21.53 2.75
CA LYS A 188 -27.96 -20.21 2.68
C LYS A 188 -26.96 -20.15 1.52
N ALA A 189 -26.81 -18.96 0.95
CA ALA A 189 -25.75 -18.64 -0.01
C ALA A 189 -25.10 -17.30 0.34
N LEU A 190 -23.83 -17.13 -0.02
CA LEU A 190 -23.09 -15.89 0.11
C LEU A 190 -22.91 -15.26 -1.27
N ALA A 191 -23.50 -14.08 -1.47
CA ALA A 191 -23.32 -13.30 -2.68
C ALA A 191 -22.22 -12.26 -2.49
N LEU A 192 -21.29 -12.18 -3.44
CA LEU A 192 -20.28 -11.14 -3.57
C LEU A 192 -20.75 -10.07 -4.54
N ARG A 193 -20.84 -8.84 -4.04
CA ARG A 193 -21.01 -7.65 -4.87
C ARG A 193 -19.70 -6.89 -4.93
N LEU A 194 -19.16 -6.67 -6.13
CA LEU A 194 -18.01 -5.80 -6.34
C LEU A 194 -18.50 -4.45 -6.88
N SER A 195 -18.00 -3.37 -6.30
CA SER A 195 -18.24 -2.04 -6.83
C SER A 195 -17.49 -1.83 -8.14
N GLY A 196 -18.15 -1.23 -9.13
CA GLY A 196 -17.49 -0.77 -10.35
C GLY A 196 -17.40 -1.78 -11.49
N LEU A 197 -18.04 -2.95 -11.41
CA LEU A 197 -18.12 -3.88 -12.55
C LEU A 197 -18.82 -3.30 -13.78
N ASP A 198 -19.56 -2.19 -13.61
CA ASP A 198 -20.22 -1.40 -14.65
C ASP A 198 -19.34 -0.24 -15.18
N ARG A 199 -18.05 -0.19 -14.83
CA ARG A 199 -17.10 0.88 -15.19
C ARG A 199 -16.06 0.39 -16.21
N PRO A 200 -16.36 0.41 -17.53
CA PRO A 200 -15.49 -0.18 -18.55
C PRO A 200 -14.31 0.72 -18.97
N PHE A 201 -14.27 1.98 -18.53
CA PHE A 201 -13.35 3.00 -19.02
C PHE A 201 -12.13 3.21 -18.10
N PHE A 202 -11.73 2.20 -17.31
CA PHE A 202 -10.55 2.27 -16.43
C PHE A 202 -9.30 2.69 -17.19
N LEU A 203 -8.99 2.00 -18.30
CA LEU A 203 -7.84 2.33 -19.15
C LEU A 203 -7.88 3.79 -19.62
N GLN A 204 -9.06 4.29 -20.00
CA GLN A 204 -9.24 5.67 -20.45
C GLN A 204 -9.04 6.67 -19.31
N GLN A 205 -9.50 6.38 -18.09
CA GLN A 205 -9.22 7.24 -16.93
C GLN A 205 -7.71 7.35 -16.71
N MET A 206 -6.98 6.23 -16.71
CA MET A 206 -5.53 6.22 -16.49
C MET A 206 -4.76 6.91 -17.63
N ASP A 207 -5.16 6.76 -18.89
CA ASP A 207 -4.58 7.49 -20.03
C ASP A 207 -4.76 9.00 -19.87
N ARG A 208 -5.96 9.46 -19.47
CA ARG A 208 -6.23 10.88 -19.23
C ARG A 208 -5.45 11.44 -18.05
N MET A 209 -5.27 10.66 -16.99
CA MET A 209 -4.39 11.03 -15.87
C MET A 209 -2.94 11.19 -16.36
N ALA A 210 -2.45 10.24 -17.17
CA ALA A 210 -1.09 10.27 -17.69
C ALA A 210 -0.81 11.45 -18.63
N LYS A 211 -1.82 11.89 -19.38
CA LYS A 211 -1.76 13.04 -20.30
C LYS A 211 -2.14 14.39 -19.66
N ALA A 212 -2.54 14.40 -18.39
CA ALA A 212 -2.96 15.62 -17.71
C ALA A 212 -1.83 16.66 -17.69
N LYS A 213 -2.20 17.92 -17.94
CA LYS A 213 -1.24 19.03 -18.02
C LYS A 213 -1.30 19.97 -16.82
N ASN A 214 -2.29 19.81 -15.96
CA ASN A 214 -2.59 20.63 -14.79
C ASN A 214 -3.64 19.91 -13.93
N LEU A 215 -3.94 20.48 -12.75
CA LEU A 215 -4.91 19.90 -11.82
C LEU A 215 -6.30 19.75 -12.44
N LYS A 216 -6.75 20.70 -13.27
CA LYS A 216 -8.09 20.65 -13.86
C LYS A 216 -8.26 19.45 -14.81
N ASP A 217 -7.26 19.17 -15.63
CA ASP A 217 -7.25 17.98 -16.50
C ASP A 217 -7.26 16.70 -15.67
N PHE A 218 -6.45 16.67 -14.61
CA PHE A 218 -6.36 15.51 -13.72
C PHE A 218 -7.67 15.25 -12.98
N GLU A 219 -8.32 16.28 -12.44
CA GLU A 219 -9.65 16.20 -11.81
C GLU A 219 -10.70 15.67 -12.77
N ASN A 220 -10.72 16.16 -14.02
CA ASN A 220 -11.65 15.67 -15.03
C ASN A 220 -11.42 14.17 -15.33
N ALA A 221 -10.18 13.70 -15.27
CA ALA A 221 -9.85 12.29 -15.45
C ALA A 221 -10.34 11.44 -14.25
N VAL A 222 -10.00 11.82 -13.02
CA VAL A 222 -10.38 11.03 -11.83
C VAL A 222 -11.88 11.10 -11.52
N ALA A 223 -12.57 12.16 -11.96
CA ALA A 223 -14.03 12.26 -11.88
C ALA A 223 -14.78 11.21 -12.71
N MET A 224 -14.09 10.48 -13.59
CA MET A 224 -14.65 9.31 -14.27
C MET A 224 -14.99 8.17 -13.30
N LEU A 225 -14.37 8.11 -12.11
CA LEU A 225 -14.61 7.11 -11.07
C LEU A 225 -14.64 5.66 -11.60
N GLN A 226 -13.55 5.25 -12.24
CA GLN A 226 -13.32 3.90 -12.76
C GLN A 226 -12.46 3.04 -11.81
N MET A 227 -11.71 3.68 -10.91
CA MET A 227 -10.87 2.98 -9.93
C MET A 227 -11.69 2.68 -8.66
N PRO A 228 -11.79 1.40 -8.22
CA PRO A 228 -12.72 0.99 -7.16
C PRO A 228 -12.43 1.61 -5.80
N LEU A 229 -11.17 1.85 -5.47
CA LEU A 229 -10.73 2.51 -4.24
C LEU A 229 -9.33 3.12 -4.42
N GLN A 230 -8.64 3.43 -3.32
CA GLN A 230 -7.34 4.09 -3.16
C GLN A 230 -7.44 5.61 -2.97
N ASN A 231 -6.57 6.15 -2.13
CA ASN A 231 -6.33 7.58 -2.11
C ASN A 231 -5.47 7.99 -3.30
N ILE A 232 -5.66 9.20 -3.78
CA ILE A 232 -4.80 9.84 -4.79
C ILE A 232 -4.19 11.09 -4.19
N ILE A 233 -2.86 11.19 -4.22
CA ILE A 233 -2.09 12.36 -3.80
C ILE A 233 -1.42 12.92 -5.05
N TYR A 234 -1.60 14.19 -5.32
CA TYR A 234 -1.19 14.87 -6.54
C TYR A 234 -0.37 16.12 -6.22
N ALA A 235 0.61 16.40 -7.08
CA ALA A 235 1.32 17.68 -7.15
C ALA A 235 1.63 18.04 -8.61
N ASP A 236 1.83 19.32 -8.90
CA ASP A 236 2.25 19.76 -10.23
C ASP A 236 3.22 20.95 -10.24
N LYS A 237 3.74 21.24 -11.44
CA LYS A 237 4.68 22.33 -11.68
C LYS A 237 4.15 23.74 -11.41
N TYR A 238 2.83 23.92 -11.31
CA TYR A 238 2.20 25.21 -11.00
C TYR A 238 2.07 25.42 -9.49
N GLY A 239 2.36 24.38 -8.70
CA GLY A 239 2.29 24.43 -7.25
C GLY A 239 0.97 23.92 -6.67
N ASP A 240 0.09 23.36 -7.51
CA ASP A 240 -1.17 22.80 -7.04
C ASP A 240 -0.95 21.44 -6.39
N LEU A 241 -1.58 21.24 -5.23
CA LEU A 241 -1.67 19.99 -4.51
C LEU A 241 -3.12 19.53 -4.43
N PHE A 242 -3.33 18.23 -4.59
CA PHE A 242 -4.67 17.65 -4.49
C PHE A 242 -4.63 16.28 -3.81
N TYR A 243 -5.60 16.07 -2.92
CA TYR A 243 -5.89 14.79 -2.29
C TYR A 243 -7.33 14.40 -2.59
N LEU A 244 -7.53 13.15 -2.99
CA LEU A 244 -8.83 12.54 -3.18
C LEU A 244 -8.89 11.21 -2.42
N TYR A 245 -9.89 11.06 -1.56
CA TYR A 245 -10.30 9.75 -1.06
C TYR A 245 -11.16 9.09 -2.15
N ASN A 246 -10.50 8.44 -3.13
CA ASN A 246 -11.20 7.86 -4.28
C ASN A 246 -11.87 6.53 -3.91
N GLY A 247 -13.05 6.30 -4.48
CA GLY A 247 -13.70 4.99 -4.45
C GLY A 247 -15.04 5.00 -5.15
N ILE A 248 -15.46 3.82 -5.61
CA ILE A 248 -16.79 3.56 -6.17
C ILE A 248 -17.69 3.11 -5.01
N ILE A 249 -18.04 4.07 -4.14
CA ILE A 249 -18.70 3.79 -2.86
C ILE A 249 -20.23 3.74 -3.07
N PRO A 250 -20.92 2.64 -2.70
CA PRO A 250 -22.37 2.56 -2.80
C PRO A 250 -23.08 3.62 -1.94
N LYS A 251 -24.16 4.21 -2.43
CA LYS A 251 -25.01 5.09 -1.61
C LYS A 251 -25.72 4.25 -0.54
N ARG A 252 -25.63 4.69 0.71
CA ARG A 252 -26.27 4.01 1.85
C ARG A 252 -27.25 4.95 2.55
N PRO A 253 -28.34 4.42 3.15
CA PRO A 253 -29.30 5.21 3.91
C PRO A 253 -28.75 5.76 5.24
N GLY A 254 -27.65 5.18 5.74
CA GLY A 254 -27.02 5.56 7.01
C GLY A 254 -25.97 4.53 7.45
N GLY A 255 -25.56 4.62 8.71
CA GLY A 255 -24.55 3.74 9.30
C GLY A 255 -23.12 4.24 9.14
N THR A 256 -22.20 3.51 9.77
CA THR A 256 -20.75 3.69 9.72
C THR A 256 -20.14 2.73 8.70
N LEU A 257 -18.89 3.00 8.27
CA LEU A 257 -18.18 2.10 7.36
C LEU A 257 -18.12 0.67 7.90
N GLN A 258 -17.98 0.52 9.23
CA GLN A 258 -17.88 -0.77 9.87
C GLN A 258 -19.21 -1.52 9.98
N ASP A 259 -20.35 -0.82 9.92
CA ASP A 259 -21.65 -1.49 9.80
C ASP A 259 -21.76 -2.20 8.43
N TRP A 260 -21.15 -1.63 7.39
CA TRP A 260 -21.14 -2.18 6.03
C TRP A 260 -19.98 -3.15 5.76
N ALA A 261 -18.89 -3.09 6.52
CA ALA A 261 -17.74 -3.99 6.41
C ALA A 261 -17.96 -5.36 7.11
N THR A 262 -19.15 -5.94 6.94
CA THR A 262 -19.55 -7.23 7.54
C THR A 262 -20.27 -8.11 6.52
N ILE A 263 -20.64 -9.34 6.90
CA ILE A 263 -21.58 -10.14 6.12
C ILE A 263 -22.99 -9.61 6.40
N LEU A 264 -23.59 -8.99 5.39
CA LEU A 264 -24.89 -8.33 5.47
C LEU A 264 -26.03 -9.33 5.23
N PRO A 265 -27.06 -9.35 6.08
CA PRO A 265 -28.33 -10.00 5.73
C PRO A 265 -28.95 -9.37 4.47
N SER A 266 -29.54 -10.18 3.59
CA SER A 266 -30.25 -9.70 2.38
C SER A 266 -31.41 -8.75 2.65
N ASN A 267 -32.00 -8.78 3.85
CA ASN A 267 -33.08 -7.87 4.27
C ASN A 267 -32.57 -6.58 4.94
N THR A 268 -31.25 -6.33 4.95
CA THR A 268 -30.67 -5.08 5.46
C THR A 268 -31.13 -3.90 4.61
N ALA A 269 -31.72 -2.88 5.25
CA ALA A 269 -32.18 -1.68 4.54
C ALA A 269 -31.03 -1.01 3.76
N GLY A 270 -31.22 -0.80 2.45
CA GLY A 270 -30.22 -0.19 1.58
C GLY A 270 -29.16 -1.15 1.01
N VAL A 271 -29.21 -2.44 1.32
CA VAL A 271 -28.29 -3.43 0.73
C VAL A 271 -28.53 -3.64 -0.77
N PHE A 272 -29.75 -3.39 -1.25
CA PHE A 272 -30.14 -3.47 -2.66
C PHE A 272 -29.89 -2.19 -3.48
N VAL A 273 -29.09 -1.24 -2.97
CA VAL A 273 -28.77 0.00 -3.72
C VAL A 273 -27.59 -0.25 -4.68
N HIS A 274 -27.77 0.09 -5.95
CA HIS A 274 -26.73 0.00 -7.00
C HIS A 274 -26.17 1.36 -7.42
N ASP A 275 -26.70 2.46 -6.88
CA ASP A 275 -26.15 3.79 -7.09
C ASP A 275 -24.84 3.96 -6.31
N TYR A 276 -23.88 4.63 -6.93
CA TYR A 276 -22.63 5.03 -6.28
C TYR A 276 -22.60 6.53 -6.00
N LEU A 277 -21.81 6.94 -5.01
CA LEU A 277 -21.56 8.35 -4.73
C LEU A 277 -20.90 9.03 -5.95
N PRO A 278 -21.33 10.24 -6.34
CA PRO A 278 -20.64 11.00 -7.38
C PRO A 278 -19.30 11.52 -6.86
N PHE A 279 -18.40 11.88 -7.79
CA PHE A 279 -17.06 12.41 -7.48
C PHE A 279 -17.11 13.58 -6.49
N THR A 280 -18.10 14.46 -6.63
CA THR A 280 -18.29 15.64 -5.78
C THR A 280 -18.64 15.31 -4.33
N ASP A 281 -19.06 14.08 -4.03
CA ASP A 281 -19.39 13.62 -2.68
C ASP A 281 -18.27 12.86 -1.98
N LEU A 282 -17.15 12.65 -2.67
CA LEU A 282 -15.95 12.06 -2.09
C LEU A 282 -15.12 13.12 -1.33
N PRO A 283 -14.46 12.76 -0.22
CA PRO A 283 -13.56 13.65 0.50
C PRO A 283 -12.40 14.14 -0.39
N GLN A 284 -12.22 15.45 -0.44
CA GLN A 284 -11.22 16.13 -1.26
C GLN A 284 -10.55 17.26 -0.49
N ILE A 285 -9.24 17.45 -0.71
CA ILE A 285 -8.49 18.59 -0.17
C ILE A 285 -7.60 19.15 -1.28
N LYS A 286 -7.61 20.47 -1.44
CA LYS A 286 -6.77 21.20 -2.39
C LYS A 286 -5.99 22.26 -1.65
N ASN A 287 -4.71 22.40 -1.97
CA ASN A 287 -3.85 23.50 -1.54
C ASN A 287 -4.05 23.93 -0.07
N PRO A 288 -3.91 23.02 0.91
CA PRO A 288 -4.11 23.37 2.31
C PRO A 288 -3.08 24.43 2.75
N ALA A 289 -3.47 25.32 3.66
CA ALA A 289 -2.63 26.43 4.13
C ALA A 289 -1.31 25.98 4.80
N SER A 290 -1.26 24.73 5.29
CA SER A 290 -0.05 24.08 5.80
C SER A 290 1.04 23.87 4.74
N GLY A 291 0.70 23.94 3.45
CA GLY A 291 1.61 23.76 2.33
C GLY A 291 2.00 22.30 2.05
N PHE A 292 1.30 21.32 2.62
CA PHE A 292 1.50 19.91 2.27
C PHE A 292 0.25 19.04 2.41
N LEU A 293 0.25 17.95 1.66
CA LEU A 293 -0.63 16.80 1.83
C LEU A 293 0.22 15.56 2.10
N ALA A 294 -0.23 14.70 2.99
CA ALA A 294 0.45 13.47 3.37
C ALA A 294 -0.55 12.36 3.66
N ASN A 295 -0.31 11.16 3.14
CA ASN A 295 -1.09 9.99 3.51
C ASN A 295 -0.19 8.77 3.71
N SER A 296 -0.41 8.10 4.83
CA SER A 296 0.25 6.84 5.21
C SER A 296 -0.81 5.76 5.49
N ASN A 297 -1.88 5.72 4.68
CA ASN A 297 -3.11 4.90 4.84
C ASN A 297 -4.06 5.36 5.95
N ASN A 298 -3.78 6.51 6.55
CA ASN A 298 -4.69 7.15 7.49
C ASN A 298 -5.96 7.68 6.81
N SER A 299 -6.96 7.96 7.64
CA SER A 299 -8.24 8.53 7.25
C SER A 299 -8.08 9.87 6.49
N PRO A 300 -8.98 10.22 5.56
CA PRO A 300 -8.92 11.48 4.79
C PRO A 300 -8.85 12.73 5.66
N TRP A 301 -9.32 12.65 6.90
CA TRP A 301 -9.38 13.77 7.83
C TRP A 301 -8.04 14.16 8.46
N THR A 302 -7.00 13.33 8.28
CA THR A 302 -5.67 13.53 8.90
C THR A 302 -4.54 13.67 7.87
N THR A 303 -4.89 14.11 6.66
CA THR A 303 -3.96 14.17 5.51
C THR A 303 -3.17 15.47 5.38
N THR A 304 -3.30 16.36 6.36
CA THR A 304 -2.50 17.57 6.50
C THR A 304 -2.46 17.99 7.98
N TYR A 305 -1.60 18.93 8.38
CA TYR A 305 -1.54 19.40 9.77
C TYR A 305 -1.33 20.92 9.89
N PRO A 306 -2.05 21.64 10.80
CA PRO A 306 -3.15 21.16 11.66
C PRO A 306 -4.29 20.50 10.88
N PHE A 307 -4.98 19.53 11.50
CA PHE A 307 -6.10 18.86 10.84
C PHE A 307 -7.17 19.90 10.46
N ILE A 308 -7.64 19.86 9.22
CA ILE A 308 -8.61 20.81 8.72
C ILE A 308 -10.03 20.26 8.88
N GLN A 309 -10.97 21.15 9.20
CA GLN A 309 -12.38 20.79 9.20
C GLN A 309 -12.82 20.50 7.75
N PRO A 310 -13.53 19.39 7.51
CA PRO A 310 -14.06 19.10 6.18
C PRO A 310 -15.02 20.21 5.72
N PRO A 311 -15.04 20.56 4.42
CA PRO A 311 -15.86 21.66 3.90
C PRO A 311 -17.38 21.38 3.96
N LYS A 312 -17.75 20.12 4.16
CA LYS A 312 -19.13 19.66 4.36
C LYS A 312 -19.15 18.44 5.29
N THR A 313 -20.32 18.09 5.80
CA THR A 313 -20.53 16.83 6.51
C THR A 313 -20.56 15.68 5.50
N TYR A 314 -19.78 14.65 5.77
CA TYR A 314 -19.78 13.40 5.00
C TYR A 314 -20.49 12.31 5.80
N PRO A 315 -21.32 11.46 5.17
CA PRO A 315 -21.87 10.28 5.82
C PRO A 315 -20.78 9.37 6.40
N SER A 316 -21.01 8.82 7.60
CA SER A 316 -20.02 7.99 8.33
C SER A 316 -19.67 6.66 7.65
N TYR A 317 -20.42 6.25 6.62
CA TYR A 317 -20.11 5.07 5.81
C TYR A 317 -19.05 5.32 4.74
N ILE A 318 -18.67 6.58 4.48
CA ILE A 318 -17.68 6.91 3.45
C ILE A 318 -16.26 6.57 3.90
N ALA A 319 -15.91 6.94 5.13
CA ALA A 319 -14.57 6.77 5.66
C ALA A 319 -14.60 6.70 7.19
N ASP A 320 -13.61 6.00 7.74
CA ASP A 320 -13.37 5.94 9.17
C ASP A 320 -13.16 7.34 9.81
N PRO A 321 -13.48 7.50 11.10
CA PRO A 321 -13.27 8.75 11.81
C PRO A 321 -11.78 9.12 11.88
N PRO A 322 -11.43 10.40 12.16
CA PRO A 322 -10.08 10.93 11.93
C PRO A 322 -8.92 10.12 12.51
N LEU A 323 -9.09 9.58 13.72
CA LEU A 323 -8.03 8.89 14.45
C LEU A 323 -8.09 7.37 14.41
N ALA A 324 -9.12 6.76 13.79
CA ALA A 324 -9.27 5.30 13.79
C ALA A 324 -8.06 4.58 13.15
N ASN A 325 -7.55 5.12 12.04
CA ASN A 325 -6.36 4.59 11.34
C ASN A 325 -5.17 5.56 11.39
N PHE A 326 -5.12 6.44 12.39
CA PHE A 326 -3.97 7.31 12.60
C PHE A 326 -2.91 6.56 13.42
N ASP A 327 -2.08 5.78 12.75
CA ASP A 327 -1.07 4.89 13.35
C ASP A 327 0.28 5.57 13.61
N SER A 328 1.25 4.83 14.15
CA SER A 328 2.60 5.35 14.44
C SER A 328 3.33 5.81 13.17
N ARG A 329 3.11 5.17 12.01
CA ARG A 329 3.74 5.57 10.74
C ARG A 329 3.15 6.88 10.21
N SER A 330 1.84 7.07 10.35
CA SER A 330 1.15 8.32 10.02
C SER A 330 1.59 9.46 10.94
N ARG A 331 1.82 9.19 12.23
CA ARG A 331 2.46 10.15 13.16
C ARG A 331 3.88 10.48 12.73
N GLN A 332 4.68 9.49 12.39
CA GLN A 332 6.06 9.68 11.93
C GLN A 332 6.10 10.56 10.67
N SER A 333 5.21 10.27 9.73
CA SER A 333 5.02 11.00 8.49
C SER A 333 4.79 12.50 8.75
N LEU A 334 3.84 12.85 9.63
CA LEU A 334 3.59 14.24 10.00
C LEU A 334 4.75 14.86 10.81
N LYS A 335 5.34 14.13 11.77
CA LYS A 335 6.49 14.61 12.54
C LYS A 335 7.66 15.00 11.64
N MET A 336 7.94 14.22 10.60
CA MET A 336 9.00 14.51 9.63
C MET A 336 8.70 15.77 8.82
N LEU A 337 7.47 15.92 8.32
CA LEU A 337 7.05 17.10 7.54
C LEU A 337 7.02 18.40 8.37
N LEU A 338 6.80 18.28 9.68
CA LEU A 338 6.79 19.39 10.64
C LEU A 338 8.16 19.68 11.24
N SER A 339 9.15 18.80 11.04
CA SER A 339 10.51 18.98 11.58
C SER A 339 11.23 20.20 10.99
N LYS A 340 10.76 20.72 9.85
CA LYS A 340 11.29 21.90 9.18
C LYS A 340 10.15 22.80 8.68
N SER A 341 10.39 24.11 8.68
CA SER A 341 9.48 25.09 8.07
C SER A 341 9.33 24.86 6.57
N GLN A 342 10.47 24.71 5.88
CA GLN A 342 10.56 24.34 4.48
C GLN A 342 11.41 23.06 4.29
N LEU A 343 11.12 22.32 3.23
CA LEU A 343 11.79 21.08 2.85
C LEU A 343 12.50 21.25 1.51
N SER A 344 13.67 20.66 1.36
CA SER A 344 14.36 20.55 0.07
C SER A 344 14.06 19.21 -0.60
N PHE A 345 14.34 19.09 -1.90
CA PHE A 345 14.35 17.80 -2.59
C PHE A 345 15.24 16.78 -1.85
N ASP A 346 16.42 17.20 -1.41
CA ASP A 346 17.38 16.32 -0.72
C ASP A 346 16.90 15.92 0.70
N ASP A 347 16.07 16.76 1.34
CA ASP A 347 15.38 16.37 2.56
C ASP A 347 14.43 15.20 2.32
N LEU A 348 13.62 15.22 1.26
CA LEU A 348 12.71 14.12 0.93
C LEU A 348 13.50 12.84 0.58
N VAL A 349 14.59 12.97 -0.18
CA VAL A 349 15.50 11.85 -0.52
C VAL A 349 16.10 11.20 0.73
N THR A 350 16.38 11.99 1.77
CA THR A 350 16.89 11.49 3.05
C THR A 350 15.77 10.91 3.92
N MET A 351 14.67 11.66 4.03
CA MET A 351 13.53 11.34 4.89
C MET A 351 12.84 10.04 4.49
N GLN A 352 12.70 9.76 3.20
CA GLN A 352 12.04 8.54 2.70
C GLN A 352 12.67 7.25 3.26
N ALA A 353 13.95 7.28 3.63
CA ALA A 353 14.69 6.13 4.14
C ALA A 353 14.56 5.92 5.66
N SER A 354 13.86 6.82 6.38
CA SER A 354 13.79 6.80 7.84
C SER A 354 13.22 5.48 8.39
N THR A 355 14.05 4.77 9.17
CA THR A 355 13.67 3.59 9.96
C THR A 355 13.37 3.92 11.42
N HIS A 356 13.18 5.20 11.74
CA HIS A 356 12.90 5.66 13.09
C HIS A 356 11.61 5.04 13.64
N SER A 357 11.68 4.51 14.85
CA SER A 357 10.52 3.98 15.58
C SER A 357 9.77 5.11 16.27
N GLU A 358 8.72 5.63 15.64
CA GLU A 358 7.86 6.65 16.27
C GLU A 358 7.28 6.19 17.60
N LEU A 359 6.92 4.91 17.71
CA LEU A 359 6.40 4.36 18.96
C LEU A 359 7.39 4.53 20.11
N SER A 360 8.70 4.42 19.84
CA SER A 360 9.72 4.59 20.87
C SER A 360 9.81 6.02 21.40
N ASP A 361 9.41 7.03 20.63
CA ASP A 361 9.36 8.41 21.15
C ASP A 361 8.32 8.58 22.25
N ARG A 362 7.24 7.79 22.19
CA ARG A 362 6.15 7.87 23.17
C ARG A 362 6.33 6.92 24.35
N THR A 363 7.12 5.85 24.21
CA THR A 363 7.10 4.75 25.20
C THR A 363 8.46 4.38 25.80
N LEU A 364 9.57 4.71 25.13
CA LEU A 364 10.88 4.19 25.51
C LEU A 364 11.32 4.64 26.91
N ASP A 365 11.07 5.90 27.26
CA ASP A 365 11.45 6.47 28.56
C ASP A 365 10.76 5.74 29.72
N ALA A 366 9.46 5.45 29.58
CA ALA A 366 8.70 4.71 30.59
C ALA A 366 9.21 3.26 30.75
N LEU A 367 9.65 2.62 29.66
CA LEU A 367 10.26 1.29 29.71
C LEU A 367 11.64 1.31 30.37
N ILE A 368 12.48 2.30 30.05
CA ILE A 368 13.79 2.48 30.67
C ILE A 368 13.63 2.71 32.17
N GLN A 369 12.72 3.60 32.58
CA GLN A 369 12.44 3.88 33.99
C GLN A 369 11.96 2.63 34.73
N TYR A 370 11.00 1.89 34.16
CA TYR A 370 10.52 0.62 34.73
C TYR A 370 11.67 -0.38 34.93
N ALA A 371 12.47 -0.59 33.90
CA ALA A 371 13.58 -1.53 33.92
C ALA A 371 14.70 -1.12 34.90
N ALA A 372 15.04 0.17 34.93
CA ALA A 372 16.04 0.74 35.84
C ALA A 372 15.63 0.66 37.32
N SER A 373 14.33 0.67 37.62
CA SER A 373 13.80 0.57 38.98
C SER A 373 13.70 -0.87 39.51
N SER A 374 13.86 -1.88 38.65
CA SER A 374 13.79 -3.30 39.03
C SER A 374 15.03 -3.73 39.82
N ALA A 375 14.92 -4.76 40.66
CA ALA A 375 16.09 -5.42 41.26
C ALA A 375 16.67 -6.51 40.34
N ASP A 376 16.01 -6.83 39.23
CA ASP A 376 16.42 -7.86 38.28
C ASP A 376 17.55 -7.36 37.38
N THR A 377 18.69 -8.06 37.41
CA THR A 377 19.90 -7.67 36.66
C THR A 377 19.73 -7.74 35.15
N GLN A 378 18.83 -8.58 34.63
CA GLN A 378 18.54 -8.66 33.20
C GLN A 378 17.69 -7.47 32.74
N LEU A 379 16.75 -6.99 33.57
CA LEU A 379 16.02 -5.75 33.30
C LEU A 379 16.95 -4.53 33.37
N HIS A 380 17.88 -4.47 34.32
CA HIS A 380 18.91 -3.42 34.31
C HIS A 380 19.77 -3.43 33.06
N ALA A 381 20.20 -4.61 32.59
CA ALA A 381 20.92 -4.74 31.33
C ALA A 381 20.09 -4.27 30.13
N ALA A 382 18.79 -4.60 30.09
CA ALA A 382 17.87 -4.12 29.08
C ALA A 382 17.73 -2.58 29.08
N ALA A 383 17.65 -1.96 30.26
CA ALA A 383 17.59 -0.50 30.39
C ALA A 383 18.82 0.17 29.74
N ASN A 384 20.03 -0.34 30.02
CA ASN A 384 21.28 0.18 29.46
C ASN A 384 21.34 0.07 27.93
N ILE A 385 20.82 -1.02 27.36
CA ILE A 385 20.76 -1.20 25.90
C ILE A 385 19.75 -0.23 25.28
N LEU A 386 18.54 -0.16 25.82
CA LEU A 386 17.49 0.72 25.33
C LEU A 386 17.87 2.20 25.46
N GLN A 387 18.61 2.59 26.50
CA GLN A 387 19.09 3.97 26.69
C GLN A 387 20.11 4.39 25.62
N ARG A 388 20.91 3.45 25.10
CA ARG A 388 21.92 3.72 24.05
C ARG A 388 21.35 3.60 22.63
N TRP A 389 20.17 3.02 22.49
CA TRP A 389 19.52 2.84 21.20
C TRP A 389 19.07 4.19 20.63
N ASP A 390 19.48 4.47 19.40
CA ASP A 390 19.15 5.70 18.67
C ASP A 390 17.73 5.71 18.08
N LYS A 391 16.89 4.74 18.47
CA LYS A 391 15.50 4.56 18.04
C LYS A 391 15.32 4.13 16.58
N LYS A 392 16.40 3.83 15.85
CA LYS A 392 16.34 3.41 14.43
C LYS A 392 16.45 1.90 14.28
N MET A 393 15.86 1.37 13.22
CA MET A 393 15.91 -0.05 12.85
C MET A 393 16.88 -0.29 11.67
N ASP A 394 18.05 0.34 11.73
CA ASP A 394 19.12 0.13 10.76
C ASP A 394 19.91 -1.14 11.07
N GLY A 395 20.64 -1.68 10.09
CA GLY A 395 21.25 -3.01 10.18
C GLY A 395 22.10 -3.25 11.44
N GLN A 396 22.89 -2.26 11.85
CA GLN A 396 23.76 -2.34 13.03
C GLN A 396 23.06 -1.95 14.35
N SER A 397 21.76 -1.68 14.32
CA SER A 397 21.02 -1.18 15.49
C SER A 397 21.02 -2.18 16.64
N LYS A 398 21.54 -1.73 17.79
CA LYS A 398 21.62 -2.46 19.05
C LYS A 398 20.54 -1.90 19.98
N GLY A 399 19.45 -2.67 20.15
CA GLY A 399 18.28 -2.29 20.96
C GLY A 399 16.94 -2.38 20.21
N ALA A 400 16.95 -2.21 18.89
CA ALA A 400 15.75 -2.33 18.06
C ALA A 400 15.06 -3.70 18.19
N VAL A 401 15.84 -4.80 18.20
CA VAL A 401 15.27 -6.16 18.34
C VAL A 401 14.60 -6.34 19.70
N LEU A 402 15.21 -5.83 20.77
CA LEU A 402 14.66 -5.91 22.12
C LEU A 402 13.35 -5.11 22.23
N PHE A 403 13.33 -3.89 21.69
CA PHE A 403 12.13 -3.06 21.66
C PHE A 403 11.01 -3.69 20.81
N ALA A 404 11.34 -4.26 19.64
CA ALA A 404 10.39 -4.99 18.80
C ALA A 404 9.80 -6.20 19.54
N ASN A 405 10.63 -6.98 20.25
CA ASN A 405 10.16 -8.10 21.05
C ASN A 405 9.21 -7.64 22.17
N TRP A 406 9.48 -6.51 22.82
CA TRP A 406 8.56 -5.91 23.79
C TRP A 406 7.21 -5.55 23.17
N TYR A 407 7.22 -4.90 22.00
CA TYR A 407 6.00 -4.58 21.28
C TYR A 407 5.20 -5.85 20.95
N PHE A 408 5.83 -6.87 20.38
CA PHE A 408 5.15 -8.11 20.03
C PHE A 408 4.65 -8.92 21.24
N ALA A 409 5.32 -8.81 22.38
CA ALA A 409 4.88 -9.41 23.64
C ALA A 409 3.68 -8.67 24.28
N SER A 410 3.57 -7.35 24.04
CA SER A 410 2.52 -6.49 24.60
C SER A 410 1.30 -6.28 23.69
N ARG A 411 1.41 -6.46 22.37
CA ARG A 411 0.32 -6.14 21.41
C ARG A 411 -1.00 -6.91 21.59
N LYS A 412 -1.01 -7.99 22.40
CA LYS A 412 -2.22 -8.78 22.70
C LYS A 412 -2.94 -8.34 23.98
N ILE A 413 -2.40 -7.33 24.66
CA ILE A 413 -3.00 -6.73 25.86
C ILE A 413 -3.20 -5.23 25.63
N GLN A 414 -3.90 -4.57 26.55
CA GLN A 414 -4.01 -3.13 26.53
C GLN A 414 -2.65 -2.47 26.80
N VAL A 415 -2.04 -1.91 25.75
CA VAL A 415 -0.72 -1.27 25.83
C VAL A 415 -0.78 0.09 26.54
N PHE A 416 -1.81 0.88 26.25
CA PHE A 416 -1.96 2.25 26.73
C PHE A 416 -3.18 2.40 27.65
N SER A 417 -3.03 3.18 28.72
CA SER A 417 -4.15 3.59 29.59
C SER A 417 -4.85 4.86 29.08
N ASP A 418 -4.16 5.69 28.29
CA ASP A 418 -4.72 6.83 27.58
C ASP A 418 -5.14 6.45 26.15
N THR A 419 -5.84 7.38 25.49
CA THR A 419 -6.29 7.25 24.10
C THR A 419 -5.64 8.32 23.23
N THR A 420 -5.72 8.19 21.91
CA THR A 420 -5.27 9.26 21.01
C THR A 420 -6.17 10.48 21.18
N ASP A 421 -5.58 11.60 21.56
CA ASP A 421 -6.23 12.90 21.69
C ASP A 421 -6.14 13.68 20.36
N LEU A 422 -7.28 14.17 19.85
CA LEU A 422 -7.35 15.01 18.66
C LEU A 422 -6.57 16.33 18.80
N MET A 423 -6.44 16.85 20.02
CA MET A 423 -5.70 18.08 20.30
C MET A 423 -4.19 17.84 20.38
N ASN A 424 -3.76 16.62 20.71
CA ASN A 424 -2.36 16.23 20.78
C ASN A 424 -2.07 14.89 20.07
N PRO A 425 -2.42 14.76 18.78
CA PRO A 425 -2.45 13.46 18.11
C PRO A 425 -1.04 12.92 17.84
N LEU A 426 -0.04 13.79 17.80
CA LEU A 426 1.36 13.42 17.54
C LEU A 426 2.08 12.88 18.77
N GLN A 427 1.54 13.09 19.97
CA GLN A 427 2.17 12.63 21.22
C GLN A 427 1.34 11.57 21.95
N THR A 428 0.07 11.39 21.60
CA THR A 428 -0.83 10.43 22.27
C THR A 428 -1.20 9.25 21.35
N PRO A 429 -1.51 8.08 21.93
CA PRO A 429 -1.42 7.72 23.35
C PRO A 429 0.05 7.52 23.78
N HIS A 430 0.37 7.62 25.05
CA HIS A 430 1.76 7.48 25.54
C HIS A 430 1.88 6.85 26.94
N LEU A 431 0.79 6.74 27.69
CA LEU A 431 0.81 6.21 29.05
C LEU A 431 0.75 4.68 29.01
N LEU A 432 1.90 4.03 29.14
CA LEU A 432 1.97 2.56 29.20
C LEU A 432 1.29 2.02 30.47
N THR A 433 0.50 0.96 30.31
CA THR A 433 -0.06 0.21 31.44
C THR A 433 1.05 -0.59 32.16
N GLU A 434 0.87 -0.89 33.46
CA GLU A 434 1.81 -1.76 34.19
C GLU A 434 1.99 -3.14 33.51
N PRO A 435 0.92 -3.84 33.07
CA PRO A 435 1.07 -5.08 32.33
C PRO A 435 1.90 -4.93 31.05
N ALA A 436 1.75 -3.81 30.32
CA ALA A 436 2.52 -3.55 29.11
C ALA A 436 4.00 -3.33 29.41
N LYS A 437 4.34 -2.58 30.47
CA LYS A 437 5.74 -2.42 30.92
C LYS A 437 6.36 -3.75 31.35
N ALA A 438 5.61 -4.57 32.09
CA ALA A 438 6.06 -5.90 32.54
C ALA A 438 6.41 -6.87 31.40
N LYS A 439 5.83 -6.68 30.20
CA LYS A 439 6.20 -7.45 29.00
C LYS A 439 7.64 -7.24 28.53
N LEU A 440 8.36 -6.26 29.08
CA LEU A 440 9.78 -6.11 28.81
C LEU A 440 10.58 -7.32 29.31
N MET A 441 10.19 -7.95 30.41
CA MET A 441 10.83 -9.18 30.88
C MET A 441 10.61 -10.36 29.92
N ASP A 442 9.43 -10.47 29.31
CA ASP A 442 9.17 -11.49 28.28
C ASP A 442 10.08 -11.26 27.06
N ALA A 443 10.27 -10.00 26.66
CA ALA A 443 11.17 -9.62 25.58
C ALA A 443 12.65 -9.94 25.90
N VAL A 444 13.10 -9.66 27.13
CA VAL A 444 14.44 -10.01 27.63
C VAL A 444 14.67 -11.51 27.55
N LYS A 445 13.76 -12.31 28.12
CA LYS A 445 13.83 -13.78 28.08
C LYS A 445 13.85 -14.30 26.65
N GLN A 446 12.93 -13.82 25.81
CA GLN A 446 12.88 -14.22 24.40
C GLN A 446 14.19 -13.92 23.67
N THR A 447 14.76 -12.73 23.89
CA THR A 447 15.99 -12.29 23.21
C THR A 447 17.18 -13.14 23.66
N LEU A 448 17.35 -13.34 24.97
CA LEU A 448 18.39 -14.21 25.51
C LEU A 448 18.24 -15.68 25.06
N THR A 449 17.03 -16.23 25.09
CA THR A 449 16.80 -17.63 24.66
C THR A 449 17.09 -17.82 23.18
N LYS A 450 16.74 -16.86 22.32
CA LYS A 450 16.95 -16.99 20.87
C LYS A 450 18.37 -16.69 20.43
N TYR A 451 19.04 -15.73 21.07
CA TYR A 451 20.28 -15.14 20.54
C TYR A 451 21.47 -15.21 21.50
N ASN A 452 21.25 -15.66 22.75
CA ASN A 452 22.27 -15.71 23.80
C ASN A 452 22.90 -14.34 24.14
N GLN A 453 22.28 -13.24 23.72
CA GLN A 453 22.68 -11.85 23.97
C GLN A 453 21.46 -10.93 23.87
N LEU A 454 21.48 -9.76 24.50
CA LEU A 454 20.36 -8.80 24.48
C LEU A 454 20.50 -7.74 23.38
N ASP A 455 21.71 -7.51 22.89
CA ASP A 455 22.08 -6.52 21.89
C ASP A 455 22.40 -7.18 20.54
N VAL A 456 21.64 -8.21 20.16
CA VAL A 456 21.68 -8.73 18.78
C VAL A 456 21.33 -7.60 17.80
N SER A 457 22.08 -7.48 16.68
CA SER A 457 21.82 -6.42 15.71
C SER A 457 20.53 -6.67 14.92
N TRP A 458 19.95 -5.61 14.37
CA TRP A 458 18.79 -5.74 13.48
C TRP A 458 19.05 -6.67 12.30
N ALA A 459 20.21 -6.52 11.64
CA ALA A 459 20.57 -7.28 10.44
C ALA A 459 20.78 -8.78 10.70
N GLU A 460 21.17 -9.17 11.92
CA GLU A 460 21.25 -10.58 12.31
C GLU A 460 19.87 -11.25 12.37
N VAL A 461 18.82 -10.49 12.71
CA VAL A 461 17.46 -11.01 12.97
C VAL A 461 16.52 -10.80 11.79
N TYR A 462 16.54 -9.62 11.17
CA TYR A 462 15.64 -9.25 10.08
C TYR A 462 16.40 -9.28 8.76
N LYS A 463 15.97 -10.16 7.87
CA LYS A 463 16.58 -10.45 6.58
C LYS A 463 15.70 -9.96 5.45
N THR A 464 16.32 -9.46 4.38
CA THR A 464 15.63 -9.21 3.12
C THR A 464 15.80 -10.44 2.23
N MET A 465 14.68 -10.99 1.77
CA MET A 465 14.66 -12.17 0.92
C MET A 465 14.30 -11.74 -0.51
N LEU A 466 15.16 -12.02 -1.47
CA LEU A 466 14.90 -11.78 -2.89
C LEU A 466 15.41 -12.95 -3.72
N HIS A 467 14.53 -13.54 -4.52
CA HIS A 467 14.89 -14.61 -5.47
C HIS A 467 15.72 -15.74 -4.84
N ASN A 468 15.26 -16.24 -3.69
CA ASN A 468 15.93 -17.28 -2.88
C ASN A 468 17.29 -16.89 -2.27
N GLN A 469 17.68 -15.62 -2.36
CA GLN A 469 18.86 -15.08 -1.70
C GLN A 469 18.46 -14.31 -0.43
N SER A 470 19.27 -14.43 0.60
CA SER A 470 19.11 -13.71 1.87
C SER A 470 20.15 -12.61 1.97
N TYR A 471 19.67 -11.42 2.36
CA TYR A 471 20.49 -10.24 2.61
C TYR A 471 20.30 -9.77 4.05
N ASP A 472 21.39 -9.27 4.63
CA ASP A 472 21.42 -8.78 6.01
C ASP A 472 20.77 -7.40 6.13
N GLY A 473 19.80 -7.28 7.03
CA GLY A 473 19.03 -6.05 7.21
C GLY A 473 17.87 -5.93 6.22
N GLY A 474 17.31 -4.72 6.14
CA GLY A 474 16.12 -4.44 5.35
C GLY A 474 15.44 -3.17 5.80
N LEU A 475 14.11 -3.18 5.84
CA LEU A 475 13.27 -2.06 6.23
C LEU A 475 13.04 -2.03 7.75
N GLY A 476 12.50 -0.92 8.26
CA GLY A 476 11.98 -0.87 9.63
C GLY A 476 10.60 -1.53 9.72
N LEU A 477 10.13 -1.86 10.92
CA LEU A 477 8.78 -2.42 11.10
C LEU A 477 7.71 -1.33 10.97
N ASN A 478 6.69 -1.60 10.15
CA ASN A 478 5.49 -0.76 10.06
C ASN A 478 4.85 -0.58 11.44
N GLU A 479 4.75 -1.66 12.23
CA GLU A 479 4.11 -1.67 13.54
C GLU A 479 4.75 -0.72 14.57
N LEU A 480 6.03 -0.40 14.38
CA LEU A 480 6.78 0.50 15.26
C LEU A 480 6.78 1.95 14.76
N GLY A 481 6.15 2.21 13.61
CA GLY A 481 6.02 3.54 13.03
C GLY A 481 7.16 3.96 12.12
N SER A 482 7.94 3.00 11.59
CA SER A 482 8.93 3.28 10.55
C SER A 482 8.27 3.99 9.37
N PHE A 483 8.90 5.03 8.79
CA PHE A 483 8.43 5.59 7.53
C PHE A 483 8.80 4.66 6.37
N ASN A 484 10.07 4.29 6.28
CA ASN A 484 10.58 3.26 5.38
C ASN A 484 10.25 1.88 5.95
N ALA A 485 9.05 1.39 5.66
CA ALA A 485 8.43 0.30 6.40
C ALA A 485 8.34 -0.99 5.59
N GLY A 486 8.56 -2.10 6.30
CA GLY A 486 8.30 -3.44 5.83
C GLY A 486 7.59 -4.29 6.87
N PHE A 487 7.15 -5.46 6.44
CA PHE A 487 6.53 -6.46 7.28
C PHE A 487 7.18 -7.82 7.03
N TYR A 488 7.38 -8.55 8.12
CA TYR A 488 8.25 -9.70 8.17
C TYR A 488 7.52 -10.94 8.68
N ARG A 489 8.03 -12.12 8.31
CA ARG A 489 7.58 -13.40 8.87
C ARG A 489 8.74 -14.24 9.35
N PRO A 490 8.52 -15.15 10.32
CA PRO A 490 9.54 -16.10 10.72
C PRO A 490 10.09 -16.86 9.52
N LEU A 491 11.40 -16.74 9.28
CA LEU A 491 12.17 -17.54 8.33
C LEU A 491 12.80 -18.74 9.04
N SER A 492 13.18 -18.55 10.31
CA SER A 492 13.66 -19.61 11.20
C SER A 492 13.24 -19.31 12.65
N LYS A 493 13.75 -20.08 13.62
CA LYS A 493 13.56 -19.80 15.05
C LYS A 493 14.18 -18.45 15.48
N THR A 494 15.17 -17.97 14.73
CA THR A 494 16.01 -16.80 15.07
C THR A 494 15.94 -15.70 14.02
N THR A 495 15.37 -15.93 12.84
CA THR A 495 15.35 -14.93 11.77
C THR A 495 13.95 -14.71 11.21
N TYR A 496 13.75 -13.50 10.69
CA TYR A 496 12.52 -13.07 10.06
C TYR A 496 12.83 -12.55 8.65
N GLY A 497 12.12 -13.07 7.65
CA GLY A 497 12.27 -12.66 6.25
C GLY A 497 11.23 -11.60 5.87
N LEU A 498 11.68 -10.55 5.19
CA LEU A 498 10.83 -9.50 4.62
C LEU A 498 9.84 -10.13 3.63
N GLN A 499 8.55 -9.86 3.80
CA GLN A 499 7.48 -10.33 2.90
C GLN A 499 7.00 -9.24 1.95
N GLY A 500 7.24 -7.99 2.31
CA GLY A 500 6.79 -6.81 1.61
C GLY A 500 7.07 -5.56 2.43
N GLY A 501 6.77 -4.41 1.86
CA GLY A 501 7.25 -3.12 2.34
C GLY A 501 7.58 -2.21 1.17
N THR A 502 8.32 -1.13 1.43
CA THR A 502 8.86 -0.19 0.43
C THR A 502 9.31 -0.89 -0.84
N ALA A 503 8.44 -0.92 -1.85
CA ALA A 503 8.69 -1.59 -3.12
C ALA A 503 9.29 -0.61 -4.11
N PHE A 504 8.63 0.53 -4.27
CA PHE A 504 9.08 1.64 -5.09
C PHE A 504 9.22 2.88 -4.22
N THR A 505 10.21 3.72 -4.52
CA THR A 505 10.27 5.10 -4.01
C THR A 505 10.48 6.01 -5.20
N SER A 506 9.78 7.14 -5.25
CA SER A 506 10.06 8.25 -6.16
C SER A 506 9.98 9.57 -5.41
N VAL A 507 10.96 10.43 -5.63
CA VAL A 507 10.94 11.85 -5.22
C VAL A 507 11.10 12.69 -6.48
N VAL A 508 10.22 13.66 -6.68
CA VAL A 508 10.18 14.49 -7.89
C VAL A 508 10.04 15.96 -7.50
N GLU A 509 10.73 16.83 -8.23
CA GLU A 509 10.63 18.28 -8.16
C GLU A 509 10.43 18.87 -9.56
N TRP A 510 9.44 19.73 -9.72
CA TRP A 510 9.17 20.43 -10.98
C TRP A 510 9.81 21.82 -11.02
N GLY A 511 11.14 21.84 -11.11
CA GLY A 511 11.92 23.04 -11.40
C GLY A 511 11.94 23.39 -12.91
N PRO A 512 12.84 24.29 -13.35
CA PRO A 512 13.06 24.57 -14.78
C PRO A 512 13.39 23.32 -15.60
N ARG A 513 13.99 22.33 -14.95
CA ARG A 513 14.19 20.96 -15.42
C ARG A 513 13.71 20.03 -14.29
N ILE A 514 13.01 18.95 -14.61
CA ILE A 514 12.61 17.97 -13.59
C ILE A 514 13.85 17.39 -12.92
N ARG A 515 13.85 17.40 -11.59
CA ARG A 515 14.80 16.64 -10.77
C ARG A 515 14.04 15.49 -10.14
N ALA A 516 14.48 14.26 -10.38
CA ALA A 516 13.81 13.08 -9.83
C ALA A 516 14.79 11.98 -9.44
N LYS A 517 14.48 11.30 -8.33
CA LYS A 517 15.21 10.14 -7.83
C LYS A 517 14.25 9.00 -7.53
N GLY A 518 14.69 7.76 -7.74
CA GLY A 518 13.86 6.59 -7.56
C GLY A 518 14.61 5.35 -7.13
N LEU A 519 13.86 4.33 -6.74
CA LEU A 519 14.36 2.99 -6.42
C LEU A 519 13.23 1.98 -6.56
N LEU A 520 13.45 0.90 -7.30
CA LEU A 520 12.60 -0.30 -7.28
C LEU A 520 13.36 -1.41 -6.54
N SER A 521 12.97 -1.65 -5.29
CA SER A 521 13.71 -2.39 -4.27
C SER A 521 14.15 -3.79 -4.71
N TYR A 522 13.30 -4.49 -5.46
CA TYR A 522 13.54 -5.85 -5.94
C TYR A 522 14.05 -5.92 -7.38
N GLY A 523 14.54 -4.80 -7.94
CA GLY A 523 14.97 -4.74 -9.33
C GLY A 523 13.81 -4.62 -10.32
N ASN A 524 14.13 -4.47 -11.61
CA ASN A 524 13.13 -4.24 -12.67
C ASN A 524 12.91 -5.47 -13.58
N ALA A 525 13.31 -6.65 -13.12
CA ALA A 525 13.13 -7.92 -13.81
C ALA A 525 13.03 -9.07 -12.81
N SER A 526 12.43 -10.19 -13.23
CA SER A 526 12.36 -11.42 -12.43
C SER A 526 12.94 -12.64 -13.16
N GLN A 527 13.21 -12.52 -14.46
CA GLN A 527 13.76 -13.59 -15.30
C GLN A 527 15.15 -13.99 -14.80
N ASP A 528 15.39 -15.30 -14.66
CA ASP A 528 16.59 -15.85 -14.03
C ASP A 528 17.92 -15.38 -14.65
N GLN A 529 17.92 -15.15 -15.97
CA GLN A 529 19.11 -14.71 -16.70
C GLN A 529 19.29 -13.18 -16.72
N SER A 530 18.33 -12.42 -16.18
CA SER A 530 18.38 -10.95 -16.24
C SER A 530 19.39 -10.39 -15.24
N PRO A 531 20.34 -9.54 -15.66
CA PRO A 531 21.23 -8.85 -14.74
C PRO A 531 20.49 -7.83 -13.86
N PHE A 532 19.24 -7.49 -14.20
CA PHE A 532 18.42 -6.50 -13.49
C PHE A 532 17.49 -7.12 -12.43
N LYS A 533 17.68 -8.41 -12.14
CA LYS A 533 16.87 -9.18 -11.20
C LYS A 533 17.07 -8.78 -9.72
N ASN A 534 18.30 -8.42 -9.34
CA ASN A 534 18.67 -8.03 -7.97
C ASN A 534 19.58 -6.81 -7.90
N ASN A 535 19.80 -6.10 -9.01
CA ASN A 535 20.84 -5.06 -9.10
C ASN A 535 20.55 -3.77 -8.30
N GLN A 536 19.40 -3.68 -7.63
CA GLN A 536 19.00 -2.54 -6.81
C GLN A 536 18.98 -2.85 -5.31
N ILE A 537 19.23 -4.09 -4.88
CA ILE A 537 19.19 -4.47 -3.45
C ILE A 537 20.20 -3.69 -2.62
N GLU A 538 21.40 -3.45 -3.14
CA GLU A 538 22.43 -2.69 -2.43
C GLU A 538 22.00 -1.23 -2.19
N LEU A 539 21.26 -0.62 -3.14
CA LEU A 539 20.70 0.72 -2.96
C LEU A 539 19.65 0.74 -1.84
N LEU A 540 18.79 -0.28 -1.77
CA LEU A 540 17.83 -0.43 -0.67
C LEU A 540 18.52 -0.53 0.69
N LEU A 541 19.54 -1.38 0.80
CA LEU A 541 20.25 -1.65 2.05
C LEU A 541 21.11 -0.46 2.48
N SER A 542 21.69 0.27 1.51
CA SER A 542 22.47 1.49 1.75
C SER A 542 21.63 2.78 1.82
N ARG A 543 20.30 2.68 1.69
CA ARG A 543 19.34 3.80 1.75
C ARG A 543 19.51 4.85 0.64
N GLN A 544 19.99 4.42 -0.53
CA GLN A 544 20.26 5.31 -1.64
C GLN A 544 19.16 5.23 -2.70
N LEU A 545 18.91 6.36 -3.37
CA LEU A 545 18.07 6.43 -4.56
C LEU A 545 18.94 6.73 -5.78
N ARG A 546 18.63 6.08 -6.89
CA ARG A 546 19.25 6.39 -8.19
C ARG A 546 18.59 7.61 -8.81
N ASP A 547 19.31 8.29 -9.69
CA ASP A 547 18.71 9.32 -10.54
C ASP A 547 17.68 8.71 -11.49
N ILE A 548 16.63 9.48 -11.77
CA ILE A 548 15.66 9.19 -12.81
C ILE A 548 15.98 10.11 -13.99
N TRP A 549 16.43 9.51 -15.10
CA TRP A 549 16.72 10.22 -16.34
C TRP A 549 15.43 10.43 -17.12
N TYR A 550 14.84 11.62 -17.01
CA TYR A 550 13.57 11.95 -17.66
C TYR A 550 13.75 12.50 -19.09
N TYR A 551 14.87 13.15 -19.38
CA TYR A 551 15.09 13.77 -20.69
C TYR A 551 15.93 12.88 -21.60
N GLU A 552 15.71 13.00 -22.90
CA GLU A 552 16.32 12.13 -23.92
C GLU A 552 17.84 12.20 -23.91
N GLU A 553 18.40 13.39 -23.74
CA GLU A 553 19.84 13.59 -23.62
C GLU A 553 20.45 12.90 -22.39
N ASP A 554 19.71 12.82 -21.27
CA ASP A 554 20.17 12.08 -20.08
C ASP A 554 20.04 10.57 -20.29
N ILE A 555 18.97 10.13 -20.97
CA ILE A 555 18.74 8.73 -21.31
C ILE A 555 19.83 8.23 -22.25
N ASP A 556 20.16 8.97 -23.31
CA ASP A 556 21.19 8.62 -24.28
C ASP A 556 22.58 8.47 -23.63
N LEU A 557 22.91 9.32 -22.65
CA LEU A 557 24.16 9.23 -21.90
C LEU A 557 24.26 7.97 -21.03
N HIS A 558 23.12 7.40 -20.62
CA HIS A 558 23.06 6.24 -19.72
C HIS A 558 22.54 4.97 -20.39
N LEU A 559 22.24 5.04 -21.70
CA LEU A 559 21.69 3.94 -22.48
C LEU A 559 22.60 2.71 -22.45
N LYS A 560 22.06 1.58 -22.01
CA LYS A 560 22.79 0.30 -21.95
C LYS A 560 22.51 -0.59 -23.15
N SER A 561 21.29 -0.54 -23.66
CA SER A 561 20.85 -1.31 -24.82
C SER A 561 19.82 -0.51 -25.60
N LYS A 562 19.79 -0.71 -26.91
CA LYS A 562 18.79 -0.15 -27.80
C LYS A 562 18.21 -1.26 -28.65
N GLU A 563 16.89 -1.39 -28.58
CA GLU A 563 16.13 -2.27 -29.44
C GLU A 563 15.19 -1.43 -30.29
N VAL A 564 15.18 -1.66 -31.60
CA VAL A 564 14.30 -0.95 -32.53
C VAL A 564 13.24 -1.93 -33.01
N LEU A 565 12.04 -1.78 -32.47
CA LEU A 565 10.87 -2.56 -32.84
C LEU A 565 10.18 -1.89 -34.05
N ARG A 566 9.72 -2.69 -35.01
CA ARG A 566 8.93 -2.24 -36.15
C ARG A 566 7.53 -2.83 -36.01
N PHE A 567 6.56 -1.96 -35.78
CA PHE A 567 5.15 -2.31 -35.57
C PHE A 567 4.33 -1.99 -36.83
#